data_AF-A0A959KTM1-F1
#
_entry.id   AF-A0A959KTM1-F1
#
_cell.length_a   1.000
_cell.length_b   1.000
_cell.length_c   1.000
_cell.angle_alpha   90.00
_cell.angle_beta   90.00
_cell.angle_gamma   90.00
#
_symmetry.space_group_name_H-M   'P 1'
#
loop_
_entity.id
_entity.type
_entity.pdbx_description
1 polymer ?
#
loop_
_entity_poly.entity_id
_entity_poly.type
_entity_poly.pdbx_seq_one_letter_code
_entity_poly.pdbx_strand_id
1 'polypeptide(L)'
;MQNRRTPYARKLRQLRYRSKQLRTWIADGRWQQFSAEKQTQLRRKIEQLLHQLAGFVPGRRLRKAVAGLGLALGLSLTLQAQPFAPPVNNPFEYDNVSEWPFVNFADLDNDGDLDMMLAGYNDNAPPFSDSYIFRYYENVGTAQAPQFAAQAPNPFGLNATSVLTPNLVDIDNDGDLDLIAGSYDYSNGLIVFAENTGTPENPQFGPVQFNPFG
;
A
#
# COMPACT_ATOMS: atom_id res chain seq x y z
N MET A 1 -19.82 -10.16 31.42
CA MET A 1 -19.44 -10.11 29.99
C MET A 1 -20.69 -9.81 29.15
N GLN A 2 -20.91 -8.55 28.78
CA GLN A 2 -22.08 -8.15 27.96
C GLN A 2 -21.80 -8.43 26.48
N ASN A 3 -22.68 -9.23 25.88
CA ASN A 3 -22.63 -9.69 24.50
C ASN A 3 -22.98 -8.53 23.54
N ARG A 4 -22.00 -7.69 23.17
CA ARG A 4 -22.17 -6.61 22.18
C ARG A 4 -22.35 -7.22 20.78
N ARG A 5 -23.57 -7.68 20.47
CA ARG A 5 -23.95 -7.99 19.08
C ARG A 5 -23.91 -6.68 18.28
N THR A 6 -22.90 -6.54 17.41
CA THR A 6 -22.80 -5.39 16.51
C THR A 6 -24.10 -5.22 15.70
N PRO A 7 -24.65 -3.99 15.60
CA PRO A 7 -25.99 -3.76 15.03
C PRO A 7 -26.16 -4.28 13.58
N TYR A 8 -25.05 -4.45 12.85
CA TYR A 8 -25.02 -4.89 11.46
C TYR A 8 -24.77 -6.41 11.27
N ALA A 9 -24.46 -7.16 12.34
CA ALA A 9 -24.09 -8.58 12.24
C ALA A 9 -25.20 -9.46 11.64
N ARG A 10 -26.47 -9.14 11.93
CA ARG A 10 -27.63 -9.83 11.35
C ARG A 10 -27.72 -9.62 9.84
N LYS A 11 -27.58 -8.38 9.39
CA LYS A 11 -27.63 -8.01 7.96
C LYS A 11 -26.47 -8.63 7.18
N LEU A 12 -25.27 -8.66 7.76
CA LEU A 12 -24.12 -9.32 7.15
C LEU A 12 -24.32 -10.83 6.99
N ARG A 13 -24.90 -11.51 7.99
CA ARG A 13 -25.30 -12.92 7.86
C ARG A 13 -26.35 -13.12 6.76
N GLN A 14 -27.33 -12.21 6.67
CA GLN A 14 -28.36 -12.27 5.64
C GLN A 14 -27.77 -12.10 4.23
N LEU A 15 -26.83 -11.17 4.05
CA LEU A 15 -26.11 -10.99 2.79
C LEU A 15 -25.39 -12.27 2.40
N ARG A 16 -24.56 -12.83 3.29
CA ARG A 16 -23.81 -14.08 3.05
C ARG A 16 -24.72 -15.24 2.68
N TYR A 17 -25.82 -15.40 3.41
CA TYR A 17 -26.79 -16.46 3.16
C TYR A 17 -27.41 -16.33 1.77
N ARG A 18 -27.90 -15.14 1.41
CA ARG A 18 -28.50 -14.88 0.09
C ARG A 18 -27.48 -15.06 -1.03
N SER A 19 -26.26 -14.57 -0.85
CA SER A 19 -25.19 -14.73 -1.83
C SER A 19 -24.84 -16.20 -2.05
N LYS A 20 -24.78 -17.02 -0.98
CA LYS A 20 -24.57 -18.46 -1.10
C LYS A 20 -25.70 -19.13 -1.89
N GLN A 21 -26.96 -18.82 -1.56
CA GLN A 21 -28.12 -19.39 -2.27
C GLN A 21 -28.12 -19.06 -3.77
N LEU A 22 -27.84 -17.79 -4.11
CA LEU A 22 -27.78 -17.37 -5.50
C LEU A 22 -26.67 -18.06 -6.27
N ARG A 23 -25.47 -18.24 -5.67
CA ARG A 23 -24.39 -19.02 -6.29
C ARG A 23 -24.84 -20.44 -6.61
N THR A 24 -25.52 -21.12 -5.67
CA THR A 24 -26.06 -22.47 -5.90
C THR A 24 -27.06 -22.47 -7.05
N TRP A 25 -28.00 -21.51 -7.09
CA TRP A 25 -28.97 -21.46 -8.19
C TRP A 25 -28.35 -21.13 -9.55
N ILE A 26 -27.28 -20.33 -9.58
CA ILE A 26 -26.53 -20.05 -10.81
C ILE A 26 -25.78 -21.29 -11.28
N ALA A 27 -25.06 -21.96 -10.37
CA ALA A 27 -24.27 -23.16 -10.68
C ALA A 27 -25.15 -24.30 -11.21
N ASP A 28 -26.34 -24.47 -10.62
CA ASP A 28 -27.24 -25.57 -10.96
C ASP A 28 -28.24 -25.20 -12.09
N GLY A 29 -28.07 -24.04 -12.75
CA GLY A 29 -28.93 -23.58 -13.86
C GLY A 29 -30.35 -23.16 -13.47
N ARG A 30 -30.69 -23.17 -12.17
CA ARG A 30 -32.01 -22.81 -11.64
C ARG A 30 -32.32 -21.33 -11.77
N TRP A 31 -31.29 -20.49 -11.82
CA TRP A 31 -31.43 -19.03 -11.95
C TRP A 31 -32.17 -18.64 -13.24
N GLN A 32 -31.79 -19.26 -14.36
CA GLN A 32 -32.35 -19.03 -15.69
C GLN A 32 -33.83 -19.43 -15.77
N GLN A 33 -34.30 -20.31 -14.88
CA GLN A 33 -35.68 -20.77 -14.82
C GLN A 33 -36.60 -19.83 -14.01
N PHE A 34 -36.05 -18.84 -13.30
CA PHE A 34 -36.86 -17.86 -12.58
C PHE A 34 -37.42 -16.79 -13.52
N SER A 35 -38.62 -16.28 -13.20
CA SER A 35 -39.18 -15.12 -13.90
C SER A 35 -38.28 -13.88 -13.75
N ALA A 36 -38.32 -12.99 -14.74
CA ALA A 36 -37.57 -11.74 -14.73
C ALA A 36 -37.88 -10.89 -13.47
N GLU A 37 -39.14 -10.88 -13.02
CA GLU A 37 -39.55 -10.21 -11.78
C GLU A 37 -38.87 -10.80 -10.54
N LYS A 38 -38.82 -12.14 -10.43
CA LYS A 38 -38.18 -12.82 -9.31
C LYS A 38 -36.67 -12.59 -9.31
N GLN A 39 -36.04 -12.63 -10.49
CA GLN A 39 -34.63 -12.29 -10.65
C GLN A 39 -34.35 -10.85 -10.19
N THR A 40 -35.16 -9.89 -10.63
CA THR A 40 -35.08 -8.48 -10.24
C THR A 40 -35.26 -8.28 -8.74
N GLN A 41 -36.24 -8.96 -8.13
CA GLN A 41 -36.50 -8.85 -6.69
C GLN A 41 -35.35 -9.40 -5.85
N LEU A 42 -34.76 -10.53 -6.26
CA LEU A 42 -33.60 -11.12 -5.58
C LEU A 42 -32.37 -10.23 -5.69
N ARG A 43 -32.15 -9.62 -6.87
CA ARG A 43 -31.10 -8.62 -7.11
C ARG A 43 -31.24 -7.42 -6.18
N ARG A 44 -32.41 -6.76 -6.18
CA ARG A 44 -32.68 -5.59 -5.31
C ARG A 44 -32.47 -5.89 -3.84
N LYS A 45 -32.82 -7.10 -3.37
CA LYS A 45 -32.59 -7.51 -1.98
C LYS A 45 -31.10 -7.58 -1.62
N ILE A 46 -30.23 -8.00 -2.54
CA ILE A 46 -28.78 -7.95 -2.32
C ILE A 46 -28.28 -6.52 -2.31
N GLU A 47 -28.69 -5.70 -3.28
CA GLU A 47 -28.28 -4.28 -3.38
C GLU A 47 -28.67 -3.50 -2.11
N GLN A 48 -29.89 -3.70 -1.61
CA GLN A 48 -30.34 -3.09 -0.35
C GLN A 48 -29.50 -3.54 0.84
N LEU A 49 -29.10 -4.81 0.92
CA LEU A 49 -28.25 -5.30 2.01
C LEU A 49 -26.83 -4.73 1.91
N LEU A 50 -26.28 -4.60 0.71
CA LEU A 50 -24.99 -3.96 0.48
C LEU A 50 -25.03 -2.49 0.90
N HIS A 51 -26.05 -1.74 0.45
CA HIS A 51 -26.25 -0.34 0.82
C HIS A 51 -26.40 -0.16 2.34
N GLN A 52 -27.18 -1.00 3.01
CA GLN A 52 -27.36 -0.92 4.47
C GLN A 52 -26.13 -1.33 5.28
N LEU A 53 -25.17 -2.02 4.67
CA LEU A 53 -23.92 -2.42 5.30
C LEU A 53 -22.75 -1.49 4.92
N ALA A 54 -22.91 -0.69 3.87
CA ALA A 54 -21.96 0.35 3.49
C ALA A 54 -21.80 1.34 4.66
N GLY A 55 -20.56 1.70 4.98
CA GLY A 55 -20.22 2.54 6.14
C GLY A 55 -20.07 1.78 7.48
N PHE A 56 -20.62 0.58 7.62
CA PHE A 56 -20.51 -0.22 8.87
C PHE A 56 -19.60 -1.44 8.74
N VAL A 57 -19.37 -1.92 7.52
CA VAL A 57 -18.53 -3.09 7.21
C VAL A 57 -17.49 -2.71 6.16
N PRO A 58 -16.20 -3.02 6.38
CA PRO A 58 -15.15 -2.73 5.39
C PRO A 58 -15.48 -3.31 4.01
N GLY A 59 -15.26 -2.53 2.96
CA GLY A 59 -15.59 -2.91 1.58
C GLY A 59 -14.97 -4.26 1.15
N ARG A 60 -13.76 -4.59 1.61
CA ARG A 60 -13.12 -5.91 1.39
C ARG A 60 -13.95 -7.09 1.91
N ARG A 61 -14.63 -6.93 3.06
CA ARG A 61 -15.49 -7.97 3.65
C ARG A 61 -16.80 -8.11 2.89
N LEU A 62 -17.37 -7.00 2.41
CA LEU A 62 -18.56 -7.02 1.56
C LEU A 62 -18.26 -7.67 0.21
N ARG A 63 -17.13 -7.32 -0.42
CA ARG A 63 -16.63 -7.96 -1.66
C ARG A 63 -16.51 -9.47 -1.52
N LYS A 64 -15.85 -9.97 -0.46
CA LYS A 64 -15.77 -11.42 -0.20
C LYS A 64 -17.14 -12.08 -0.03
N ALA A 65 -18.11 -11.38 0.56
CA ALA A 65 -19.46 -11.91 0.76
C ALA A 65 -20.23 -12.10 -0.56
N VAL A 66 -20.01 -11.25 -1.56
CA VAL A 66 -20.73 -11.28 -2.85
C VAL A 66 -19.90 -11.75 -4.04
N ALA A 67 -18.63 -12.13 -3.83
CA ALA A 67 -17.72 -12.60 -4.88
C ALA A 67 -18.38 -13.68 -5.77
N GLY A 68 -18.07 -13.72 -7.06
CA GLY A 68 -18.65 -14.72 -7.98
C GLY A 68 -20.12 -14.54 -8.36
N LEU A 69 -20.82 -13.52 -7.86
CA LEU A 69 -22.17 -13.16 -8.32
C LEU A 69 -22.17 -12.19 -9.51
N GLY A 70 -21.05 -11.50 -9.75
CA GLY A 70 -20.95 -10.36 -10.68
C GLY A 70 -21.19 -10.69 -12.15
N LEU A 71 -20.81 -11.89 -12.61
CA LEU A 71 -20.96 -12.30 -14.01
C LEU A 71 -22.38 -12.79 -14.36
N ALA A 72 -23.17 -13.26 -13.40
CA ALA A 72 -24.47 -13.89 -13.66
C ALA A 72 -25.69 -12.99 -13.41
N LEU A 73 -25.53 -11.89 -12.67
CA LEU A 73 -26.65 -11.06 -12.20
C LEU A 73 -26.67 -9.64 -12.79
N GLY A 74 -25.69 -9.26 -13.61
CA GLY A 74 -25.48 -7.86 -13.99
C GLY A 74 -25.31 -6.93 -12.77
N LEU A 75 -25.01 -7.53 -11.60
CA LEU A 75 -24.59 -6.87 -10.37
C LEU A 75 -23.11 -6.54 -10.46
N SER A 76 -22.67 -6.05 -11.62
CA SER A 76 -21.45 -5.28 -11.65
C SER A 76 -21.66 -4.14 -10.65
N LEU A 77 -21.12 -4.30 -9.44
CA LEU A 77 -20.36 -3.20 -8.86
C LEU A 77 -19.47 -2.80 -10.03
N THR A 78 -19.78 -1.70 -10.70
CA THR A 78 -19.04 -1.28 -11.88
C THR A 78 -17.60 -1.23 -11.46
N LEU A 79 -16.86 -2.27 -11.81
CA LEU A 79 -15.42 -2.32 -11.74
C LEU A 79 -14.98 -1.50 -12.94
N GLN A 80 -15.19 -0.19 -12.86
CA GLN A 80 -14.30 0.68 -13.58
C GLN A 80 -12.95 0.43 -12.92
N ALA A 81 -12.07 -0.25 -13.66
CA ALA A 81 -10.65 -0.08 -13.41
C ALA A 81 -10.43 1.43 -13.31
N GLN A 82 -9.74 1.87 -12.26
CA GLN A 82 -9.37 3.27 -12.15
C GLN A 82 -8.60 3.61 -13.44
N PRO A 83 -9.08 4.56 -14.27
CA PRO A 83 -8.30 4.99 -15.41
C PRO A 83 -7.03 5.62 -14.84
N PHE A 84 -5.87 5.13 -15.29
CA PHE A 84 -4.61 5.81 -15.00
C PHE A 84 -4.55 7.05 -15.88
N ALA A 85 -4.18 8.19 -15.29
CA ALA A 85 -3.77 9.33 -16.08
C ALA A 85 -2.55 8.94 -16.93
N PRO A 86 -2.28 9.65 -18.05
CA PRO A 86 -1.01 9.51 -18.76
C PRO A 86 0.17 9.64 -17.80
N PRO A 87 1.29 8.92 -18.04
CA PRO A 87 2.47 9.04 -17.21
C PRO A 87 2.96 10.50 -17.23
N VAL A 88 3.26 11.03 -16.05
CA VAL A 88 3.94 12.31 -15.88
C VAL A 88 5.43 12.02 -15.82
N ASN A 89 6.22 12.70 -16.65
CA ASN A 89 7.67 12.57 -16.61
C ASN A 89 8.23 13.39 -15.45
N ASN A 90 9.14 12.77 -14.68
CA ASN A 90 9.84 13.39 -13.56
C ASN A 90 8.90 14.19 -12.61
N PRO A 91 7.85 13.58 -12.04
CA PRO A 91 6.81 14.31 -11.29
C PRO A 91 7.30 14.94 -9.99
N PHE A 92 8.54 14.67 -9.57
CA PHE A 92 9.17 15.19 -8.36
C PHE A 92 10.44 16.00 -8.67
N GLU A 93 10.69 16.32 -9.94
CA GLU A 93 11.79 17.19 -10.39
C GLU A 93 13.18 16.74 -9.89
N TYR A 94 13.52 15.48 -10.13
CA TYR A 94 14.84 14.94 -9.84
C TYR A 94 15.89 15.54 -10.79
N ASP A 95 16.81 16.36 -10.28
CA ASP A 95 17.86 16.97 -11.09
C ASP A 95 19.22 16.24 -11.00
N ASN A 96 19.33 15.23 -10.13
CA ASN A 96 20.64 14.68 -9.75
C ASN A 96 20.75 13.15 -9.80
N VAL A 97 19.74 12.40 -10.24
CA VAL A 97 19.87 10.96 -10.54
C VAL A 97 19.96 10.79 -12.05
N SER A 98 21.09 10.27 -12.54
CA SER A 98 21.26 9.91 -13.96
C SER A 98 21.00 8.43 -14.22
N GLU A 99 21.36 7.56 -13.27
CA GLU A 99 21.31 6.11 -13.43
C GLU A 99 20.69 5.41 -12.21
N TRP A 100 19.99 4.31 -12.50
CA TRP A 100 19.37 3.40 -11.52
C TRP A 100 18.56 4.10 -10.41
N PRO A 101 17.49 4.83 -10.75
CA PRO A 101 16.62 5.41 -9.73
C PRO A 101 15.86 4.30 -9.00
N PHE A 102 16.11 4.18 -7.71
CA PHE A 102 15.38 3.31 -6.80
C PHE A 102 14.52 4.17 -5.89
N VAL A 103 13.20 4.04 -6.05
CA VAL A 103 12.22 4.83 -5.29
C VAL A 103 11.48 3.90 -4.34
N ASN A 104 11.32 4.33 -3.09
CA ASN A 104 10.48 3.69 -2.10
C ASN A 104 9.64 4.71 -1.35
N PHE A 105 8.51 4.27 -0.79
CA PHE A 105 7.60 5.11 -0.01
C PHE A 105 7.29 4.46 1.34
N ALA A 106 7.33 5.26 2.40
CA ALA A 106 6.96 4.85 3.75
C ALA A 106 6.51 6.07 4.57
N ASP A 107 5.77 5.82 5.64
CA ASP A 107 5.38 6.80 6.64
C ASP A 107 6.53 6.92 7.65
N LEU A 108 7.57 7.69 7.32
CA LEU A 108 8.86 7.67 8.01
C LEU A 108 8.91 8.63 9.21
N ASP A 109 8.01 9.61 9.26
CA ASP A 109 7.80 10.50 10.40
C ASP A 109 6.49 10.20 11.17
N ASN A 110 5.84 9.08 10.85
CA ASN A 110 4.66 8.54 11.54
C ASN A 110 3.48 9.53 11.61
N ASP A 111 3.33 10.38 10.59
CA ASP A 111 2.26 11.38 10.52
C ASP A 111 0.99 10.84 9.81
N GLY A 112 1.07 9.63 9.27
CA GLY A 112 -0.03 8.93 8.62
C GLY A 112 -0.07 9.11 7.10
N ASP A 113 0.95 9.72 6.51
CA ASP A 113 1.12 9.82 5.08
C ASP A 113 2.44 9.21 4.58
N LEU A 114 2.69 9.25 3.27
CA LEU A 114 3.83 8.53 2.69
C LEU A 114 4.88 9.52 2.21
N ASP A 115 6.05 9.44 2.82
CA ASP A 115 7.27 10.05 2.36
C ASP A 115 7.92 9.24 1.25
N MET A 116 8.85 9.87 0.54
CA MET A 116 9.61 9.23 -0.53
C MET A 116 11.10 9.20 -0.23
N MET A 117 11.70 8.04 -0.44
CA MET A 117 13.15 7.87 -0.51
C MET A 117 13.56 7.58 -1.94
N LEU A 118 14.63 8.22 -2.36
CA LEU A 118 15.24 8.02 -3.65
C LEU A 118 16.72 7.72 -3.46
N ALA A 119 17.13 6.55 -3.93
CA ALA A 119 18.52 6.21 -4.09
C ALA A 119 18.87 6.09 -5.58
N GLY A 120 20.13 6.31 -5.92
CA GLY A 120 20.58 6.16 -7.31
C GLY A 120 22.02 6.59 -7.50
N TYR A 121 22.38 6.76 -8.76
CA TYR A 121 23.71 7.14 -9.20
C TYR A 121 23.67 8.42 -10.03
N ASN A 122 24.69 9.26 -9.85
CA ASN A 122 24.92 10.50 -10.58
C ASN A 122 26.27 10.43 -11.32
N ASP A 123 26.23 10.16 -12.62
CA ASP A 123 27.39 10.15 -13.52
C ASP A 123 28.05 11.51 -13.67
N ASN A 124 27.29 12.58 -13.40
CA ASN A 124 27.75 13.96 -13.48
C ASN A 124 28.18 14.49 -12.11
N ALA A 125 28.37 13.61 -11.11
CA ALA A 125 28.90 14.03 -9.82
C ALA A 125 30.26 14.74 -10.00
N PRO A 126 30.50 15.87 -9.32
CA PRO A 126 31.78 16.54 -9.40
C PRO A 126 32.93 15.61 -8.99
N PRO A 127 34.16 15.84 -9.50
CA PRO A 127 35.33 15.10 -9.05
C PRO A 127 35.43 15.10 -7.52
N PHE A 128 35.76 13.94 -6.93
CA PHE A 128 35.86 13.75 -5.48
C PHE A 128 34.54 13.86 -4.69
N SER A 129 33.39 13.84 -5.36
CA SER A 129 32.06 13.70 -4.73
C SER A 129 31.56 12.26 -4.81
N ASP A 130 30.67 11.88 -3.90
CA ASP A 130 29.98 10.60 -3.98
C ASP A 130 29.03 10.60 -5.19
N SER A 131 29.25 9.66 -6.12
CA SER A 131 28.34 9.44 -7.25
C SER A 131 27.06 8.75 -6.84
N TYR A 132 27.08 8.00 -5.73
CA TYR A 132 25.88 7.42 -5.15
C TYR A 132 25.14 8.45 -4.32
N ILE A 133 23.83 8.54 -4.52
CA ILE A 133 23.00 9.53 -3.86
C ILE A 133 21.84 8.87 -3.14
N PHE A 134 21.52 9.43 -1.98
CA PHE A 134 20.29 9.18 -1.24
C PHE A 134 19.58 10.52 -1.01
N ARG A 135 18.27 10.56 -1.23
CA ARG A 135 17.40 11.71 -1.06
C ARG A 135 16.14 11.31 -0.32
N TYR A 136 15.69 12.20 0.54
CA TYR A 136 14.42 12.10 1.24
C TYR A 136 13.53 13.26 0.81
N TYR A 137 12.25 12.96 0.63
CA TYR A 137 11.21 13.93 0.34
C TYR A 137 10.07 13.69 1.33
N GLU A 138 9.96 14.61 2.28
CA GLU A 138 8.83 14.66 3.22
C GLU A 138 7.57 15.03 2.46
N ASN A 139 6.49 14.29 2.69
CA ASN A 139 5.18 14.69 2.24
C ASN A 139 4.53 15.58 3.30
N VAL A 140 4.73 16.89 3.18
CA VAL A 140 4.13 17.91 4.08
C VAL A 140 2.62 18.13 3.85
N GLY A 141 1.98 17.24 3.10
CA GLY A 141 0.59 17.32 2.68
C GLY A 141 -0.31 16.47 3.56
N THR A 142 -1.07 15.58 2.93
CA THR A 142 -1.81 14.52 3.60
C THR A 142 -1.82 13.29 2.71
N ALA A 143 -2.13 12.12 3.28
CA ALA A 143 -2.30 10.88 2.52
C ALA A 143 -3.36 10.94 1.39
N GLN A 144 -4.26 11.94 1.37
CA GLN A 144 -5.26 12.12 0.30
C GLN A 144 -4.93 13.26 -0.66
N ALA A 145 -4.01 14.14 -0.29
CA ALA A 145 -3.56 15.28 -1.08
C ALA A 145 -2.05 15.47 -0.82
N PRO A 146 -1.21 14.60 -1.40
CA PRO A 146 0.23 14.64 -1.14
C PRO A 146 0.84 15.92 -1.71
N GLN A 147 1.75 16.52 -0.95
CA GLN A 147 2.53 17.68 -1.30
C GLN A 147 3.94 17.48 -0.75
N PHE A 148 4.89 17.18 -1.63
CA PHE A 148 6.27 16.94 -1.20
C PHE A 148 7.04 18.24 -1.02
N ALA A 149 7.80 18.34 0.07
CA ALA A 149 8.78 19.39 0.29
C ALA A 149 9.97 19.27 -0.68
N ALA A 150 10.83 20.28 -0.66
CA ALA A 150 12.10 20.21 -1.39
C ALA A 150 12.96 19.04 -0.87
N GLN A 151 13.72 18.41 -1.76
CA GLN A 151 14.59 17.28 -1.40
C GLN A 151 15.52 17.64 -0.22
N ALA A 152 15.61 16.74 0.75
CA ALA A 152 16.65 16.74 1.76
C ALA A 152 17.79 15.82 1.30
N PRO A 153 19.02 16.34 1.12
CA PRO A 153 20.18 15.51 0.84
C PRO A 153 20.54 14.68 2.07
N ASN A 154 20.24 13.38 2.02
CA ASN A 154 20.62 12.39 3.04
C ASN A 154 20.53 12.89 4.49
N PRO A 155 19.32 13.26 4.97
CA PRO A 155 19.16 13.84 6.30
C PRO A 155 19.57 12.88 7.43
N PHE A 156 19.66 11.58 7.14
CA PHE A 156 19.99 10.54 8.10
C PHE A 156 21.48 10.20 8.19
N GLY A 157 22.33 10.83 7.37
CA GLY A 157 23.78 10.57 7.38
C GLY A 157 24.17 9.17 6.92
N LEU A 158 23.33 8.49 6.13
CA LEU A 158 23.58 7.14 5.64
C LEU A 158 24.71 7.11 4.60
N ASN A 159 25.47 6.02 4.52
CA ASN A 159 26.40 5.86 3.40
C ASN A 159 25.62 5.49 2.13
N ALA A 160 25.48 6.42 1.18
CA ALA A 160 24.68 6.23 -0.04
C ALA A 160 25.12 5.03 -0.90
N THR A 161 26.40 4.64 -0.86
CA THR A 161 26.92 3.44 -1.57
C THR A 161 26.33 2.14 -1.02
N SER A 162 25.83 2.16 0.21
CA SER A 162 25.30 1.00 0.91
C SER A 162 23.77 0.87 0.84
N VAL A 163 23.04 1.91 0.41
CA VAL A 163 21.56 1.97 0.50
C VAL A 163 20.90 2.24 -0.86
N LEU A 164 21.13 1.34 -1.82
CA LEU A 164 20.58 1.46 -3.19
C LEU A 164 19.10 1.12 -3.28
N THR A 165 18.63 0.09 -2.59
CA THR A 165 17.20 -0.29 -2.64
C THR A 165 16.59 -0.17 -1.24
N PRO A 166 16.40 1.06 -0.73
CA PRO A 166 15.91 1.28 0.62
C PRO A 166 14.52 0.69 0.76
N ASN A 167 14.30 -0.03 1.87
CA ASN A 167 13.01 -0.52 2.32
C ASN A 167 12.95 -0.29 3.82
N LEU A 168 11.76 0.06 4.30
CA LEU A 168 11.51 0.38 5.69
C LEU A 168 10.51 -0.61 6.29
N VAL A 169 10.84 -1.14 7.45
CA VAL A 169 10.01 -2.09 8.19
C VAL A 169 10.45 -2.10 9.65
N ASP A 170 9.48 -2.14 10.56
CA ASP A 170 9.70 -2.38 11.99
C ASP A 170 10.14 -3.84 12.19
N ILE A 171 11.45 -4.10 12.28
CA ILE A 171 12.02 -5.46 12.33
C ILE A 171 12.01 -6.02 13.75
N ASP A 172 12.28 -5.18 14.74
CA ASP A 172 12.39 -5.59 16.14
C ASP A 172 11.09 -5.40 16.95
N ASN A 173 10.05 -4.83 16.31
CA ASN A 173 8.71 -4.62 16.87
C ASN A 173 8.73 -3.61 18.03
N ASP A 174 9.56 -2.57 17.94
CA ASP A 174 9.59 -1.46 18.89
C ASP A 174 8.66 -0.29 18.50
N GLY A 175 8.14 -0.34 17.27
CA GLY A 175 7.15 0.60 16.75
C GLY A 175 7.72 1.69 15.83
N ASP A 176 9.03 1.68 15.57
CA ASP A 176 9.65 2.55 14.59
C ASP A 176 10.14 1.76 13.35
N LEU A 177 10.45 2.47 12.26
CA LEU A 177 10.82 1.83 11.00
C LEU A 177 12.33 1.70 10.86
N ASP A 178 12.82 0.46 10.79
CA ASP A 178 14.21 0.16 10.45
C ASP A 178 14.47 0.16 8.95
N LEU A 179 15.72 0.42 8.56
CA LEU A 179 16.15 0.41 7.17
C LEU A 179 16.80 -0.92 6.79
N ILE A 180 16.31 -1.52 5.70
CA ILE A 180 16.98 -2.61 5.00
C ILE A 180 17.19 -2.22 3.54
N ALA A 181 18.39 -2.47 3.00
CA ALA A 181 18.70 -2.07 1.63
C ALA A 181 19.69 -3.00 0.94
N GLY A 182 19.67 -2.95 -0.39
CA GLY A 182 20.72 -3.51 -1.21
C GLY A 182 21.94 -2.60 -1.25
N SER A 183 23.14 -3.18 -1.21
CA SER A 183 24.42 -2.48 -1.31
C SER A 183 25.17 -2.88 -2.58
N TYR A 184 25.95 -1.95 -3.13
CA TYR A 184 26.93 -2.22 -4.18
C TYR A 184 28.28 -2.69 -3.63
N ASP A 185 28.45 -2.77 -2.30
CA ASP A 185 29.67 -3.23 -1.67
C ASP A 185 29.80 -4.76 -1.78
N TYR A 186 30.44 -5.20 -2.87
CA TYR A 186 30.71 -6.60 -3.14
C TYR A 186 31.61 -7.28 -2.10
N SER A 187 32.29 -6.53 -1.22
CA SER A 187 33.26 -7.08 -0.27
C SER A 187 32.63 -7.48 1.07
N ASN A 188 31.58 -6.77 1.50
CA ASN A 188 31.00 -6.95 2.84
C ASN A 188 29.60 -7.59 2.81
N GLY A 189 28.91 -7.58 1.67
CA GLY A 189 27.60 -8.20 1.49
C GLY A 189 26.64 -7.32 0.70
N LEU A 190 25.69 -7.95 0.00
CA LEU A 190 24.75 -7.24 -0.86
C LEU A 190 23.51 -6.72 -0.13
N ILE A 191 23.31 -7.11 1.13
CA ILE A 191 22.18 -6.67 1.97
C ILE A 191 22.72 -6.02 3.23
N VAL A 192 22.21 -4.82 3.51
CA VAL A 192 22.53 -4.07 4.70
C VAL A 192 21.28 -3.75 5.51
N PHE A 193 21.51 -3.49 6.79
CA PHE A 193 20.51 -3.09 7.76
C PHE A 193 21.04 -1.90 8.55
N ALA A 194 20.16 -0.96 8.88
CA ALA A 194 20.43 0.06 9.87
C ALA A 194 19.19 0.16 10.77
N GLU A 195 19.41 -0.15 12.05
CA GLU A 195 18.42 0.01 13.11
C GLU A 195 18.07 1.48 13.25
N ASN A 196 16.78 1.80 13.37
CA ASN A 196 16.39 3.12 13.81
C ASN A 196 16.47 3.15 15.34
N THR A 197 17.35 4.01 15.84
CA THR A 197 17.61 4.16 17.28
C THR A 197 16.91 5.40 17.86
N GLY A 198 16.09 6.06 17.03
CA GLY A 198 15.39 7.28 17.34
C GLY A 198 13.98 7.01 17.85
N THR A 199 13.01 7.61 17.16
CA THR A 199 11.58 7.45 17.43
C THR A 199 10.83 7.33 16.10
N PRO A 200 9.58 6.85 16.09
CA PRO A 200 8.77 6.81 14.87
C PRO A 200 8.62 8.19 14.20
N GLU A 201 8.57 9.27 14.99
CA GLU A 201 8.41 10.64 14.48
C GLU A 201 9.72 11.35 14.13
N ASN A 202 10.86 10.76 14.50
CA ASN A 202 12.17 11.37 14.30
C ASN A 202 13.23 10.27 14.18
N PRO A 203 13.33 9.65 13.00
CA PRO A 203 14.20 8.49 12.80
C PRO A 203 15.68 8.88 12.91
N GLN A 204 16.44 8.03 13.59
CA GLN A 204 17.89 8.14 13.75
C GLN A 204 18.53 6.79 13.46
N PHE A 205 18.88 6.58 12.19
CA PHE A 205 19.52 5.32 11.78
C PHE A 205 20.92 5.19 12.37
N GLY A 206 21.15 4.05 13.02
CA GLY A 206 22.45 3.65 13.52
C GLY A 206 23.41 3.27 12.38
N PRO A 207 24.63 2.81 12.74
CA PRO A 207 25.61 2.36 11.76
C PRO A 207 25.07 1.24 10.87
N VAL A 208 25.39 1.32 9.58
CA VAL A 208 25.04 0.28 8.60
C VAL A 208 25.75 -1.03 8.95
N GLN A 209 24.97 -2.09 9.08
CA GLN A 209 25.41 -3.45 9.37
C GLN A 209 25.28 -4.33 8.11
N PHE A 210 26.25 -5.21 7.88
CA PHE A 210 26.23 -6.14 6.76
C PHE A 210 25.84 -7.54 7.23
N ASN A 211 24.84 -8.13 6.58
CA ASN A 211 24.32 -9.47 6.90
C ASN A 211 24.09 -9.73 8.42
N PRO A 212 23.44 -8.82 9.18
CA PRO A 212 23.37 -8.97 10.64
C PRO A 212 22.49 -10.15 11.10
N PHE A 213 21.70 -10.73 10.19
CA PHE A 213 20.74 -11.80 10.50
C PHE A 213 21.21 -13.22 10.11
N GLY A 214 22.42 -13.36 9.54
CA GLY A 214 23.05 -14.66 9.24
C GLY A 214 22.88 -15.17 7.81
#